data_AF-A0A7Z1A4G3-F1
#
_entry.id   AF-A0A7Z1A4G3-F1
#
_cell.length_a   1.000
_cell.length_b   1.000
_cell.length_c   1.000
_cell.angle_alpha   90.00
_cell.angle_beta   90.00
_cell.angle_gamma   90.00
#
_symmetry.space_group_name_H-M   'P 1'
#
loop_
_entity.id
_entity.type
_entity.pdbx_description
1 polymer ?
#
loop_
_entity_poly.entity_id
_entity_poly.type
_entity_poly.pdbx_seq_one_letter_code
_entity_poly.pdbx_strand_id
1 'polypeptide(L)'
;MKITHCKLSKKVQKRLLEFFVLEVTARSAADLLQIHPNSANLFYHKIRLVIEYHLDLEAKELFDGEIELDESYFGSIHKGKRGRGAGGKKLSSVF
;
A
#
# COMPACT_ATOMS: atom_id res chain seq x y z
N MET A 1 11.19 4.43 -12.27
CA MET A 1 11.89 5.16 -11.17
C MET A 1 12.95 4.25 -10.58
N LYS A 2 14.04 4.75 -9.98
CA LYS A 2 15.07 3.88 -9.35
C LYS A 2 15.52 4.41 -7.99
N ILE A 3 15.95 3.50 -7.11
CA ILE A 3 16.50 3.86 -5.80
C ILE A 3 17.87 4.53 -5.98
N THR A 4 17.96 5.83 -5.71
CA THR A 4 19.20 6.63 -5.72
C THR A 4 19.63 7.02 -4.30
N HIS A 5 20.89 7.45 -4.17
CA HIS A 5 21.51 7.91 -2.92
C HIS A 5 21.29 6.96 -1.74
N CYS A 6 21.75 5.71 -1.89
CA CYS A 6 21.73 4.72 -0.82
C CYS A 6 23.16 4.44 -0.34
N LYS A 7 23.42 4.69 0.95
CA LYS A 7 24.73 4.44 1.58
C LYS A 7 24.95 2.96 1.93
N LEU A 8 23.90 2.13 1.86
CA LEU A 8 24.00 0.69 2.13
C LEU A 8 24.80 -0.01 1.02
N SER A 9 25.62 -1.00 1.39
CA SER A 9 26.35 -1.80 0.41
C SER A 9 25.40 -2.56 -0.50
N LYS A 10 25.83 -2.89 -1.73
CA LYS A 10 25.02 -3.65 -2.69
C LYS A 10 24.58 -5.02 -2.14
N LYS A 11 25.42 -5.66 -1.32
CA LYS A 11 25.09 -6.92 -0.63
C LYS A 11 23.92 -6.73 0.33
N VAL A 12 23.95 -5.68 1.16
CA VAL A 12 22.86 -5.37 2.10
C VAL A 12 21.58 -4.99 1.36
N GLN A 13 21.67 -4.23 0.28
CA GLN A 13 20.52 -3.89 -0.56
C GLN A 13 19.82 -5.14 -1.14
N LYS A 14 20.59 -6.10 -1.66
CA LYS A 14 20.05 -7.37 -2.17
C LYS A 14 19.34 -8.17 -1.07
N ARG A 15 19.98 -8.33 0.10
CA ARG A 15 19.36 -9.03 1.23
C ARG A 15 18.09 -8.34 1.74
N LEU A 16 18.07 -7.00 1.78
CA LEU A 16 16.87 -6.26 2.15
C LEU A 16 15.73 -6.47 1.15
N LEU A 17 16.06 -6.61 -0.14
CA LEU A 17 15.07 -6.89 -1.19
C LEU A 17 14.55 -8.32 -1.08
N GLU A 18 15.40 -9.31 -0.81
CA GLU A 18 14.99 -10.69 -0.50
C GLU A 18 14.03 -10.72 0.69
N PHE A 19 14.37 -10.03 1.78
CA PHE A 19 13.51 -9.91 2.96
C PHE A 19 12.18 -9.20 2.67
N PHE A 20 12.19 -8.20 1.80
CA PHE A 20 10.97 -7.53 1.38
C PHE A 20 10.04 -8.49 0.61
N VAL A 21 10.59 -9.31 -0.30
CA VAL A 21 9.84 -10.32 -1.06
C VAL A 21 9.31 -11.43 -0.15
N LEU A 22 10.06 -11.81 0.87
CA LEU A 22 9.67 -12.81 1.88
C LEU A 22 8.76 -12.22 2.98
N GLU A 23 8.24 -11.01 2.79
CA GLU A 23 7.34 -10.31 3.74
C GLU A 23 7.92 -10.13 5.16
N VAL A 24 9.24 -10.18 5.30
CA VAL A 24 9.92 -9.92 6.57
C VAL A 24 9.76 -8.44 6.91
N THR A 25 9.40 -8.12 8.14
CA THR A 25 9.24 -6.72 8.54
C THR A 25 10.57 -5.96 8.48
N ALA A 26 10.53 -4.66 8.14
CA ALA A 26 11.73 -3.82 8.09
C ALA A 26 12.49 -3.80 9.43
N ARG A 27 11.78 -3.92 10.56
CA ARG A 27 12.37 -4.04 11.90
C ARG A 27 13.18 -5.34 12.02
N SER A 28 12.55 -6.49 11.76
CA SER A 28 13.23 -7.80 11.80
C SER A 28 14.40 -7.86 10.82
N ALA A 29 14.24 -7.29 9.62
CA ALA A 29 15.31 -7.19 8.63
C ALA A 29 16.49 -6.34 9.13
N ALA A 30 16.22 -5.24 9.85
CA ALA A 30 17.26 -4.42 10.47
C ALA A 30 18.04 -5.19 11.53
N ASP A 31 17.33 -5.93 12.39
CA ASP A 31 17.94 -6.75 13.44
C ASP A 31 18.80 -7.89 12.84
N LEU A 32 18.29 -8.58 11.81
CA LEU A 32 19.01 -9.67 11.12
C LEU A 32 20.23 -9.20 10.33
N LEU A 33 20.21 -7.97 9.80
CA LEU A 33 21.31 -7.38 9.03
C LEU A 33 22.23 -6.50 9.88
N GLN A 34 21.90 -6.31 11.16
CA GLN A 34 22.63 -5.45 12.09
C GLN A 34 22.83 -4.04 11.53
N ILE A 35 21.75 -3.46 11.00
CA ILE A 35 21.72 -2.08 10.49
C ILE A 35 20.74 -1.23 11.30
N HIS A 36 20.88 0.10 11.21
CA HIS A 36 19.97 1.00 11.89
C HIS A 36 18.52 0.82 11.37
N PRO A 37 17.51 0.70 12.24
CA PRO A 37 16.12 0.40 11.84
C PRO A 37 15.54 1.45 10.88
N ASN A 38 15.84 2.75 11.09
CA ASN A 38 15.41 3.80 10.17
C ASN A 38 15.98 3.63 8.75
N SER A 39 17.17 3.04 8.61
CA SER A 39 17.74 2.77 7.28
C SER A 39 16.98 1.66 6.55
N ALA A 40 16.59 0.59 7.26
CA ALA A 40 15.75 -0.46 6.71
C ALA A 40 14.35 0.07 6.35
N ASN A 41 13.72 0.84 7.25
CA ASN A 41 12.41 1.48 7.01
C ASN A 41 12.44 2.38 5.77
N LEU A 42 13.46 3.25 5.66
CA LEU A 42 13.62 4.13 4.51
C LEU A 42 13.84 3.33 3.22
N PHE A 43 14.62 2.26 3.27
CA PHE A 43 14.85 1.42 2.10
C PHE A 43 13.54 0.73 1.64
N TYR A 44 12.76 0.18 2.58
CA TYR A 44 11.47 -0.45 2.29
C TYR A 44 10.46 0.55 1.73
N HIS A 45 10.42 1.76 2.27
CA HIS A 45 9.60 2.85 1.74
C HIS A 45 9.97 3.17 0.29
N LYS A 46 11.27 3.30 -0.02
CA LYS A 46 11.73 3.53 -1.40
C LYS A 46 11.37 2.39 -2.36
N ILE A 47 11.39 1.13 -1.90
CA ILE A 47 10.91 -0.01 -2.72
C ILE A 47 9.43 0.19 -3.07
N ARG A 48 8.58 0.49 -2.09
CA ARG A 48 7.14 0.70 -2.33
C ARG A 48 6.85 1.82 -3.33
N LEU A 49 7.55 2.95 -3.21
CA LEU A 49 7.42 4.05 -4.17
C LEU A 49 7.80 3.63 -5.60
N VAL A 50 8.84 2.80 -5.74
CA VAL A 50 9.23 2.29 -7.07
C VAL A 50 8.16 1.37 -7.63
N ILE A 51 7.59 0.48 -6.80
CA ILE A 51 6.48 -0.40 -7.20
C ILE A 51 5.27 0.44 -7.64
N GLU A 52 4.83 1.39 -6.81
CA GLU A 52 3.73 2.31 -7.10
C GLU A 52 3.94 3.04 -8.43
N TYR A 53 5.12 3.62 -8.64
CA TYR A 53 5.45 4.29 -9.91
C TYR A 53 5.31 3.37 -11.12
N HIS A 54 5.72 2.11 -11.02
CA HIS A 54 5.65 1.16 -12.14
C HIS A 54 4.23 0.65 -12.36
N LEU A 55 3.45 0.45 -11.31
CA LEU A 55 2.02 0.12 -11.42
C LEU A 55 1.23 1.26 -12.07
N ASP A 56 1.52 2.51 -11.71
CA ASP A 56 0.87 3.68 -12.32
C ASP A 56 1.19 3.82 -13.81
N LEU A 57 2.41 3.44 -14.22
CA LEU A 57 2.78 3.40 -15.64
C LEU A 57 2.05 2.29 -16.39
N GLU A 58 2.04 1.07 -15.84
CA GLU A 58 1.35 -0.08 -16.44
C GLU A 58 -0.15 0.16 -16.55
N ALA A 59 -0.77 0.78 -15.55
CA ALA A 59 -2.16 1.21 -15.62
C ALA A 59 -2.35 2.17 -16.80
N LYS A 60 -1.54 3.23 -16.91
CA LYS A 60 -1.67 4.19 -18.03
C LYS A 60 -1.51 3.53 -19.39
N GLU A 61 -0.62 2.54 -19.53
CA GLU A 61 -0.46 1.79 -20.77
C GLU A 61 -1.68 0.90 -21.08
N LEU A 62 -2.25 0.23 -20.07
CA LEU A 62 -3.44 -0.61 -20.23
C LEU A 62 -4.69 0.21 -20.55
N PHE A 63 -4.82 1.39 -19.94
CA PHE A 63 -5.95 2.31 -20.10
C PHE A 63 -5.81 3.31 -21.27
N ASP A 64 -4.85 3.10 -22.18
CA ASP A 64 -4.68 3.89 -23.43
C ASP A 64 -5.53 3.35 -24.61
N GLY A 65 -6.33 2.30 -24.40
CA GLY A 65 -7.39 1.85 -25.29
C GLY A 65 -8.78 2.16 -24.73
N GLU A 66 -9.81 2.25 -25.58
CA GLU A 66 -11.22 2.39 -25.15
C GLU A 66 -11.61 1.21 -24.26
N ILE A 67 -11.49 1.40 -22.94
CA ILE A 67 -11.99 0.44 -21.96
C ILE A 67 -13.44 0.79 -21.71
N GLU A 68 -14.34 0.05 -22.36
CA GLU A 68 -15.74 -0.01 -21.98
C GLU A 68 -15.83 -0.64 -20.58
N LEU A 69 -15.92 0.21 -19.57
CA LEU A 69 -16.29 -0.19 -18.23
C LEU A 69 -17.77 -0.55 -18.24
N ASP A 70 -18.08 -1.85 -18.24
CA ASP A 70 -19.42 -2.33 -17.95
C ASP A 70 -19.73 -2.00 -16.47
N GLU A 71 -20.49 -0.91 -16.28
CA GLU A 71 -20.89 -0.37 -14.97
C GLU A 71 -21.61 -1.40 -14.08
N SER A 72 -22.04 -2.53 -14.65
CA SER A 72 -22.62 -3.65 -13.91
C SER A 72 -21.59 -4.41 -13.04
N TYR A 73 -20.28 -4.30 -13.30
CA TYR A 73 -19.25 -5.09 -12.61
C TYR A 73 -18.79 -4.51 -11.26
N PHE A 74 -18.80 -3.18 -11.09
CA PHE A 74 -18.27 -2.54 -9.88
C PHE A 74 -19.25 -2.45 -8.71
N GLY A 75 -20.48 -2.94 -8.89
CA GLY A 75 -21.47 -2.96 -7.83
C GLY A 75 -21.98 -1.55 -7.51
N SER A 76 -23.29 -1.48 -7.28
CA SER A 76 -24.04 -0.24 -7.12
C SER A 76 -23.45 0.72 -6.09
N ILE A 77 -23.58 2.02 -6.36
CA ILE A 77 -23.37 3.11 -5.39
C ILE A 77 -24.11 2.75 -4.10
N HIS A 78 -23.38 2.58 -3.00
CA HIS A 78 -23.95 2.27 -1.70
C HIS A 78 -24.73 3.47 -1.15
N LYS A 79 -26.05 3.49 -1.35
CA LYS A 79 -26.95 4.48 -0.74
C LYS A 79 -27.36 4.02 0.66
N GLY A 80 -26.86 4.68 1.70
CA GLY A 80 -27.40 4.53 3.05
C GLY A 80 -26.66 5.31 4.13
N LYS A 81 -27.39 6.07 4.95
CA LYS A 81 -26.85 6.65 6.20
C LYS A 81 -26.66 5.53 7.23
N ARG A 82 -25.42 5.20 7.57
CA ARG A 82 -25.09 4.27 8.67
C ARG A 82 -24.75 5.06 9.93
N GLY A 83 -25.44 4.75 11.03
CA GLY A 83 -25.21 5.32 12.36
C GLY A 83 -26.42 5.15 13.29
N ARG A 84 -26.19 5.02 14.61
CA ARG A 84 -27.25 5.19 15.61
C ARG A 84 -27.68 6.67 15.57
N GLY A 85 -28.82 6.95 14.97
CA GLY A 85 -29.34 8.31 14.77
C GLY A 85 -30.00 8.58 13.41
N ALA A 86 -30.16 7.58 12.53
CA ALA A 86 -31.00 7.74 11.34
C ALA A 86 -32.43 8.15 11.78
N GLY A 87 -32.85 9.35 11.36
CA GLY A 87 -34.03 10.05 11.85
C GLY A 87 -35.28 9.19 11.82
N GLY A 88 -35.90 9.00 12.99
CA GLY A 88 -37.17 8.26 13.15
C GLY A 88 -37.20 7.29 14.33
N LYS A 89 -36.06 6.93 14.95
CA LYS A 89 -36.09 6.16 16.21
C LYS A 89 -36.53 7.08 17.35
N LYS A 90 -37.78 6.93 17.80
CA LYS A 90 -38.19 7.45 19.11
C LYS A 90 -37.35 6.72 20.16
N LEU A 91 -36.56 7.47 20.92
CA LEU A 91 -36.05 7.02 22.20
C LEU A 91 -37.26 6.96 23.15
N SER A 92 -37.83 5.77 23.35
CA SER A 92 -38.63 5.52 24.54
C SER A 92 -37.66 5.30 25.69
N SER A 93 -37.36 6.39 26.40
CA SER A 93 -36.85 6.33 27.77
C SER A 93 -37.94 5.74 28.65
N VAL A 94 -37.84 4.48 29.08
CA VAL A 94 -38.55 3.96 30.26
C VAL A 94 -37.77 2.75 30.80
N PHE A 95 -37.35 2.89 32.08
CA PHE A 95 -36.61 2.01 33.00
C PHE A 95 -35.13 1.74 32.73
#